data_AF-A0A2V2PQ63-F1
#
_entry.id   AF-A0A2V2PQ63-F1
#
_cell.length_a   1.000
_cell.length_b   1.000
_cell.length_c   1.000
_cell.angle_alpha   90.00
_cell.angle_beta   90.00
_cell.angle_gamma   90.00
#
_symmetry.space_group_name_H-M   'P 1'
#
loop_
_entity.id
_entity.type
_entity.pdbx_description
1 polymer ?
#
loop_
_entity_poly.entity_id
_entity_poly.type
_entity_poly.pdbx_seq_one_letter_code
_entity_poly.pdbx_strand_id
1 'polypeptide(L)' 'YKGTHLSHPAVTTHRVSSIELAAAGVTAYADGEPLGALPLTATCVPGAVRVLTG' A
#
# COMPACT_ATOMS: atom_id res chain seq x y z
N TYR A 1 6.93 -5.04 20.14
CA TYR A 1 7.60 -4.09 19.22
C TYR A 1 7.21 -2.65 19.62
N LYS A 2 8.11 -1.64 19.57
CA LYS A 2 7.87 -0.27 20.12
C LYS A 2 7.22 0.74 19.16
N GLY A 3 7.03 0.42 17.88
CA GLY A 3 6.38 1.33 16.92
C GLY A 3 7.29 2.40 16.28
N THR A 4 8.61 2.36 16.48
CA THR A 4 9.53 3.44 16.10
C THR A 4 10.26 3.25 14.76
N HIS A 5 9.89 2.28 13.91
CA HIS A 5 10.56 2.03 12.61
C HIS A 5 10.51 3.24 11.67
N LEU A 6 9.48 4.07 11.77
CA LEU A 6 9.31 5.22 10.88
C LEU A 6 10.40 6.28 11.05
N SER A 7 11.15 6.27 12.15
CA SER A 7 12.27 7.21 12.38
C SER A 7 13.58 6.77 11.74
N HIS A 8 13.65 5.58 11.14
CA HIS A 8 14.89 5.08 10.52
C HIS A 8 15.16 5.80 9.18
N PRO A 9 16.38 6.28 8.90
CA PRO A 9 16.67 7.08 7.71
C PRO A 9 16.45 6.37 6.37
N ALA A 10 16.46 5.02 6.36
CA ALA A 10 16.14 4.23 5.17
C ALA A 10 14.63 4.10 4.89
N VAL A 11 13.77 4.68 5.73
CA VAL A 11 12.31 4.62 5.58
C VAL A 11 11.79 5.98 5.15
N THR A 12 11.07 6.02 4.03
CA THR A 12 10.33 7.20 3.57
C THR A 12 8.83 6.92 3.60
N THR A 13 8.04 7.95 3.87
CA THR A 13 6.57 7.87 3.87
C THR A 13 6.00 8.93 2.95
N HIS A 14 5.01 8.54 2.14
CA HIS A 14 4.33 9.41 1.21
C HIS A 14 2.83 9.24 1.38
N ARG A 15 2.08 10.36 1.44
CA ARG A 15 0.62 10.35 1.47
C ARG A 15 0.10 10.73 0.08
N VAL A 16 -0.60 9.81 -0.56
CA VAL A 16 -1.11 9.93 -1.93
C VAL A 16 -2.52 9.35 -2.02
N SER A 17 -3.30 9.79 -3.01
CA SER A 17 -4.61 9.19 -3.33
C SER A 17 -4.53 8.16 -4.44
N SER A 18 -3.51 8.22 -5.29
CA SER A 18 -3.23 7.24 -6.34
C SER A 18 -1.72 7.11 -6.56
N ILE A 19 -1.24 5.90 -6.86
CA ILE A 19 0.17 5.61 -7.08
C ILE A 19 0.34 4.46 -8.08
N GLU A 20 1.35 4.53 -8.93
CA GLU A 20 1.86 3.40 -9.70
C GLU A 20 3.16 2.90 -9.06
N LEU A 21 3.27 1.58 -8.90
CA LEU A 21 4.49 0.92 -8.47
C LEU A 21 5.03 0.12 -9.65
N ALA A 22 6.32 0.31 -9.97
CA ALA A 22 6.99 -0.39 -11.04
C ALA A 22 8.35 -0.91 -10.56
N ALA A 23 8.56 -2.22 -10.69
CA ALA A 23 9.85 -2.86 -10.46
C ALA A 23 9.89 -4.21 -11.20
N ALA A 24 11.00 -4.53 -11.85
CA ALA A 24 11.15 -5.78 -12.58
C ALA A 24 11.22 -6.98 -11.63
N GLY A 25 10.47 -8.04 -11.93
CA GLY A 25 10.51 -9.31 -11.19
C GLY A 25 9.91 -9.28 -9.78
N VAL A 26 9.22 -8.19 -9.41
CA VAL A 26 8.58 -8.05 -8.10
C VAL A 26 7.11 -8.43 -8.21
N THR A 27 6.68 -9.40 -7.38
CA THR A 27 5.27 -9.77 -7.24
C THR A 27 4.60 -8.84 -6.22
N ALA A 28 3.47 -8.28 -6.60
CA ALA A 28 2.61 -7.53 -5.71
C ALA A 28 1.63 -8.41 -4.96
N TYR A 29 1.31 -7.98 -3.75
CA TYR A 29 0.36 -8.62 -2.85
C TYR A 29 -0.64 -7.58 -2.34
N ALA A 30 -1.88 -7.99 -2.14
CA ALA A 30 -2.90 -7.22 -1.43
C ALA A 30 -3.64 -8.15 -0.48
N ASP A 31 -3.94 -7.68 0.72
CA ASP A 31 -4.65 -8.40 1.79
C ASP A 31 -4.08 -9.77 2.22
N GLY A 32 -2.90 -10.14 1.72
CA GLY A 32 -2.23 -11.42 1.99
C GLY A 32 -2.11 -12.31 0.74
N GLU A 33 -2.82 -11.96 -0.32
CA GLU A 33 -2.90 -12.72 -1.57
C GLU A 33 -2.04 -12.13 -2.69
N PRO A 34 -1.44 -12.96 -3.57
CA PRO A 34 -0.69 -12.48 -4.73
C PRO A 34 -1.62 -11.90 -5.80
N LEU A 35 -1.30 -10.70 -6.29
CA LEU A 35 -2.03 -10.04 -7.37
C LEU A 35 -1.36 -10.22 -8.75
N GLY A 36 -0.06 -10.50 -8.78
CA GLY A 36 0.73 -10.63 -10.01
C GLY A 36 2.00 -9.78 -9.98
N ALA A 37 2.75 -9.78 -11.09
CA ALA A 37 3.95 -8.97 -11.21
C ALA A 37 3.63 -7.48 -11.40
N LEU A 38 4.50 -6.61 -10.92
CA LEU A 38 4.47 -5.17 -11.24
C LEU A 38 4.72 -4.91 -12.75
N PRO A 39 4.22 -3.79 -13.32
CA PRO A 39 3.63 -2.64 -12.63
C PRO A 39 2.17 -2.83 -12.20
N LEU A 40 1.77 -2.10 -11.14
CA LEU A 40 0.37 -1.94 -10.75
C LEU A 40 0.07 -0.52 -10.31
N THR A 41 -1.20 -0.12 -10.45
CA THR A 41 -1.72 1.13 -9.89
C THR A 41 -2.68 0.83 -8.75
N ALA A 42 -2.54 1.58 -7.65
CA ALA A 42 -3.46 1.56 -6.51
C ALA A 42 -4.08 2.93 -6.31
N THR A 43 -5.39 2.97 -6.06
CA THR A 43 -6.14 4.22 -5.83
C THR A 43 -7.00 4.07 -4.59
N CYS A 44 -6.89 5.01 -3.65
CA CYS A 44 -7.80 5.12 -2.52
C CYS A 44 -9.12 5.75 -3.00
N VAL A 45 -10.23 5.01 -2.87
CA VAL A 45 -11.57 5.49 -3.25
C VAL A 45 -12.31 5.95 -1.98
N PRO A 46 -12.50 7.27 -1.75
CA PRO A 46 -13.18 7.76 -0.56
C PRO A 46 -14.64 7.30 -0.52
N GLY A 47 -15.09 6.80 0.63
CA GLY A 47 -16.47 6.35 0.82
C GLY A 47 -16.84 5.09 0.03
N ALA A 48 -15.86 4.31 -0.43
CA ALA A 48 -16.09 3.10 -1.22
C ALA A 48 -16.98 2.06 -0.53
N VAL A 49 -16.90 1.97 0.80
CA VAL A 49 -17.66 1.00 1.60
C VAL A 49 -18.26 1.70 2.81
N ARG A 50 -19.52 1.40 3.10
CA ARG A 50 -20.17 1.77 4.37
C ARG A 50 -20.11 0.59 5.32
N VAL A 51 -19.46 0.79 6.47
CA VAL A 51 -19.31 -0.23 7.51
C VAL A 51 -20.25 0.10 8.65
N LEU A 52 -20.95 -0.91 9.19
CA LEU A 52 -21.70 -0.78 10.43
C LEU A 52 -20.71 -0.86 11.60
N THR A 53 -20.71 0.16 12.46
CA THR A 53 -19.84 0.25 13.63
C THR A 53 -20.69 0.53 14.87
N GLY A 54 -20.28 -0.01 16.02
CA GLY A 54 -20.91 0.22 17.33
C GLY A 54 -20.00 0.97 18.28
#